data_AF-G4TG90-F1
#
_entry.id   AF-G4TG90-F1
#
_cell.length_a   1.000
_cell.length_b   1.000
_cell.length_c   1.000
_cell.angle_alpha   90.00
_cell.angle_beta   90.00
_cell.angle_gamma   90.00
#
_symmetry.space_group_name_H-M   'P 1'
#
loop_
_entity.id
_entity.type
_entity.pdbx_description
1 polymer ?
#
loop_
_entity_poly.entity_id
_entity_poly.type
_entity_poly.pdbx_seq_one_letter_code
_entity_poly.pdbx_strand_id
1 'polypeptide(L)'
;MDLVLHGNLLGNDNSGPEDNLLLFYYALARALRRGDAGLQRPALPIRVVSMIFDHLNIKKSVVEQTDKPFSVTEKGRPEHMGLQIDARYLLASIGRLHLQLTTKSHDQGWVDNPDAGNWTWFEVFVQKGGYKSDEVYCWKTHNNKLGSYETSELEGPIFDPVHPIWSHLDVGDIIGARAKASFVGWVNHVEEMKLEIWEPFDPTRFC
;
A
#
# COMPACT_ATOMS: atom_id res chain seq x y z
N MET A 1 13.39 11.49 5.37
CA MET A 1 12.42 12.39 4.72
C MET A 1 11.94 11.64 3.51
N ASP A 2 10.80 10.97 3.62
CA ASP A 2 10.27 10.15 2.53
C ASP A 2 9.57 11.06 1.52
N LEU A 3 10.01 11.01 0.27
CA LEU A 3 9.42 11.82 -0.79
C LEU A 3 8.43 10.96 -1.55
N VAL A 4 7.18 11.02 -1.10
CA VAL A 4 6.06 10.30 -1.71
C VAL A 4 5.62 11.08 -2.94
N LEU A 5 5.86 10.51 -4.12
CA LEU A 5 5.17 10.94 -5.32
C LEU A 5 3.79 10.31 -5.26
N HIS A 6 2.83 11.09 -4.76
CA HIS A 6 1.46 10.90 -5.20
C HIS A 6 1.51 10.97 -6.72
N GLY A 7 0.92 9.99 -7.37
CA GLY A 7 1.00 9.81 -8.79
C GLY A 7 -0.26 9.09 -9.16
N ASN A 8 -1.17 9.77 -9.85
CA ASN A 8 -2.37 9.11 -10.35
C ASN A 8 -1.92 8.02 -11.35
N LEU A 9 -1.98 6.74 -10.93
CA LEU A 9 -1.99 5.62 -11.88
C LEU A 9 -3.30 5.59 -12.68
N LEU A 10 -4.29 6.39 -12.26
CA LEU A 10 -5.51 6.70 -12.98
C LEU A 10 -5.15 7.59 -14.18
N GLY A 11 -4.99 6.98 -15.37
CA GLY A 11 -4.64 7.67 -16.63
C GLY A 11 -5.66 8.72 -17.07
N ASN A 12 -5.72 9.85 -16.36
CA ASN A 12 -6.24 11.09 -16.89
C ASN A 12 -5.08 11.86 -17.50
N ASP A 13 -5.23 12.15 -18.79
CA ASP A 13 -4.28 12.77 -19.72
C ASP A 13 -4.02 14.27 -19.41
N ASN A 14 -3.88 14.61 -18.13
CA ASN A 14 -3.41 15.90 -17.66
C ASN A 14 -2.07 15.65 -16.99
N SER A 15 -0.97 15.93 -17.71
CA SER A 15 0.39 15.89 -17.18
C SER A 15 0.52 16.80 -15.96
N GLY A 16 0.27 16.22 -14.79
CA GLY A 16 0.28 16.92 -13.52
C GLY A 16 1.70 17.31 -13.11
N PRO A 17 1.85 18.14 -12.06
CA PRO A 17 3.15 18.44 -11.46
C PRO A 17 3.93 17.18 -11.01
N GLU A 18 3.24 16.06 -10.78
CA GLU A 18 3.80 14.76 -10.38
C GLU A 18 4.57 14.06 -11.52
N ASP A 19 4.05 14.12 -12.75
CA ASP A 19 4.75 13.59 -13.94
C ASP A 19 6.04 14.39 -14.21
N ASN A 20 5.99 15.70 -13.95
CA ASN A 20 7.18 16.56 -14.04
C ASN A 20 8.26 16.15 -13.03
N LEU A 21 7.87 15.65 -11.85
CA LEU A 21 8.81 15.26 -10.80
C LEU A 21 9.44 13.88 -11.08
N LEU A 22 8.67 12.94 -11.60
CA LEU A 22 9.23 11.66 -12.06
C LEU A 22 10.18 11.86 -13.25
N LEU A 23 9.82 12.71 -14.21
CA LEU A 23 10.71 13.11 -15.31
C LEU A 23 11.98 13.80 -14.81
N PHE A 24 11.85 14.66 -13.80
CA PHE A 24 13.00 15.27 -13.13
C PHE A 24 13.94 14.22 -12.54
N TYR A 25 13.42 13.19 -11.86
CA TYR A 25 14.28 12.14 -11.29
C TYR A 25 14.95 11.28 -12.36
N TYR A 26 14.27 10.98 -13.47
CA TYR A 26 14.93 10.33 -14.61
C TYR A 26 16.00 11.20 -15.26
N ALA A 27 15.77 12.51 -15.39
CA ALA A 27 16.77 13.44 -15.88
C ALA A 27 17.97 13.52 -14.93
N LEU A 28 17.73 13.55 -13.63
CA LEU A 28 18.76 13.54 -12.59
C LEU A 28 19.58 12.24 -12.63
N ALA A 29 18.92 11.08 -12.68
CA ALA A 29 19.58 9.78 -12.80
C ALA A 29 20.47 9.72 -14.06
N ARG A 30 19.96 10.21 -15.19
CA ARG A 30 20.72 10.29 -16.44
C ARG A 30 21.92 11.23 -16.34
N ALA A 31 21.76 12.39 -15.70
CA ALA A 31 22.83 13.35 -15.49
C ALA A 31 23.93 12.79 -14.57
N LEU A 32 23.56 12.13 -13.48
CA LEU A 32 24.49 11.45 -12.57
C LEU A 32 25.28 10.35 -13.29
N ARG A 33 24.60 9.54 -14.09
CA ARG A 33 25.22 8.44 -14.85
C ARG A 33 26.15 8.94 -15.96
N ARG A 34 25.79 10.01 -16.67
CA ARG A 34 26.61 10.54 -17.77
C ARG A 34 27.76 11.42 -17.30
N GLY A 35 27.66 12.00 -16.10
CA GLY A 35 28.59 13.03 -15.67
C GLY A 35 28.39 14.34 -16.44
N ASP A 36 29.39 15.21 -16.43
CA ASP A 36 29.49 16.39 -17.27
C ASP A 36 30.96 16.58 -17.67
N ALA A 37 31.24 16.35 -18.96
CA ALA A 37 32.58 16.47 -19.52
C ALA A 37 33.09 17.92 -19.56
N GLY A 38 32.19 18.90 -19.61
CA GLY A 38 32.54 20.33 -19.60
C GLY A 38 32.82 20.87 -18.20
N LEU A 39 32.18 20.30 -17.17
CA LEU A 39 32.31 20.71 -15.76
C LEU A 39 33.18 19.77 -14.89
N GLN A 40 33.97 18.88 -15.51
CA GLN A 40 34.82 17.90 -14.84
C GLN A 40 34.11 16.97 -13.83
N ARG A 41 32.81 16.76 -13.97
CA ARG A 41 32.08 15.80 -13.13
C ARG A 41 32.14 14.43 -13.80
N PRO A 42 32.86 13.43 -13.26
CA PRO A 42 32.90 12.11 -13.86
C PRO A 42 31.52 11.44 -13.81
N ALA A 43 31.27 10.55 -14.77
CA ALA A 43 30.14 9.65 -14.78
C ALA A 43 30.14 8.77 -13.52
N LEU A 44 28.98 8.60 -12.87
CA LEU A 44 28.83 7.67 -11.76
C LEU A 44 28.47 6.27 -12.27
N PRO A 45 29.05 5.18 -11.70
CA PRO A 45 28.60 3.82 -11.97
C PRO A 45 27.10 3.66 -11.63
N ILE A 46 26.38 2.88 -12.44
CA ILE A 46 24.92 2.69 -12.26
C ILE A 46 24.56 2.21 -10.86
N ARG A 47 25.38 1.33 -10.26
CA ARG A 47 25.18 0.84 -8.89
C ARG A 47 25.18 1.96 -7.85
N VAL A 48 26.05 2.98 -8.01
CA VAL A 48 26.09 4.14 -7.11
C VAL A 48 24.85 5.01 -7.32
N VAL A 49 24.42 5.19 -8.57
CA VAL A 49 23.18 5.91 -8.88
C VAL A 49 21.98 5.21 -8.23
N SER A 50 21.85 3.89 -8.39
CA SER A 50 20.80 3.10 -7.71
C SER A 50 20.83 3.29 -6.20
N MET A 51 22.00 3.19 -5.55
CA MET A 51 22.11 3.40 -4.10
C MET A 51 21.67 4.80 -3.66
N ILE A 52 21.94 5.85 -4.45
CA ILE A 52 21.46 7.20 -4.16
C ILE A 52 19.93 7.22 -4.19
N PHE A 53 19.31 6.67 -5.23
CA PHE A 53 17.85 6.66 -5.37
C PHE A 53 17.15 5.75 -4.35
N ASP A 54 17.75 4.62 -4.01
CA ASP A 54 17.29 3.75 -2.93
C ASP A 54 17.30 4.52 -1.60
N HIS A 55 18.35 5.29 -1.33
CA HIS A 55 18.46 6.12 -0.13
C HIS A 55 17.45 7.28 -0.10
N LEU A 56 17.10 7.82 -1.26
CA LEU A 56 16.08 8.87 -1.39
C LEU A 56 14.64 8.34 -1.24
N ASN A 57 14.46 7.01 -1.22
CA ASN A 57 13.17 6.33 -1.10
C ASN A 57 12.11 6.87 -2.08
N ILE A 58 12.53 7.13 -3.32
CA ILE A 58 11.62 7.65 -4.34
C ILE A 58 10.73 6.51 -4.80
N LYS A 59 9.42 6.72 -4.71
CA LYS A 59 8.42 5.75 -5.11
C LYS A 59 7.24 6.43 -5.81
N LYS A 60 6.66 5.72 -6.77
CA LYS A 60 5.36 6.08 -7.35
C LYS A 60 4.30 5.30 -6.60
N SER A 61 3.41 5.99 -5.90
CA SER A 61 2.41 5.37 -5.03
C SER A 61 0.98 5.72 -5.42
N VAL A 62 0.09 4.74 -5.31
CA VAL A 62 -1.36 4.94 -5.15
C VAL A 62 -1.69 4.72 -3.68
N VAL A 63 -2.44 5.66 -3.13
CA VAL A 63 -2.85 5.65 -1.73
C VAL A 63 -4.36 5.75 -1.70
N GLU A 64 -5.01 4.80 -1.04
CA GLU A 64 -6.40 4.90 -0.64
C GLU A 64 -6.46 4.98 0.89
N GLN A 65 -7.36 5.83 1.39
CA GLN A 65 -7.49 6.11 2.81
C GLN A 65 -8.97 6.30 3.18
N THR A 66 -9.35 5.87 4.37
CA THR A 66 -10.70 6.08 4.89
C THR A 66 -10.92 7.54 5.26
N ASP A 67 -12.07 8.09 4.91
CA ASP A 67 -12.41 9.48 5.19
C ASP A 67 -12.92 9.69 6.63
N LYS A 68 -13.45 8.63 7.26
CA LYS A 68 -14.11 8.70 8.58
C LYS A 68 -13.84 7.46 9.43
N PRO A 69 -13.79 7.62 10.77
CA PRO A 69 -13.77 6.51 11.71
C PRO A 69 -14.99 5.61 11.57
N PHE A 70 -14.81 4.31 11.83
CA PHE A 70 -15.87 3.32 11.83
C PHE A 70 -15.59 2.20 12.83
N SER A 71 -16.54 1.28 13.01
CA SER A 71 -16.36 0.13 13.89
C SER A 71 -16.96 -1.13 13.28
N VAL A 72 -16.26 -2.24 13.45
CA VAL A 72 -16.68 -3.56 12.95
C VAL A 72 -16.98 -4.48 14.12
N THR A 73 -18.12 -5.16 14.05
CA THR A 73 -18.54 -6.20 15.00
C THR A 73 -18.79 -7.50 14.25
N GLU A 74 -18.92 -8.62 14.95
CA GLU A 74 -19.22 -9.94 14.34
C GLU A 74 -20.53 -9.94 13.52
N LYS A 75 -21.54 -9.20 13.98
CA LYS A 75 -22.82 -9.03 13.26
C LYS A 75 -22.78 -7.94 12.19
N GLY A 76 -21.70 -7.18 12.11
CA GLY A 76 -21.47 -6.27 11.00
C GLY A 76 -21.46 -7.09 9.72
N ARG A 77 -22.21 -6.66 8.70
CA ARG A 77 -22.19 -7.34 7.39
C ARG A 77 -20.73 -7.58 6.97
N PRO A 78 -20.41 -8.68 6.27
CA PRO A 78 -19.06 -8.95 5.75
C PRO A 78 -18.53 -7.88 4.78
N GLU A 79 -19.34 -6.85 4.52
CA GLU A 79 -19.24 -5.83 3.48
C GLU A 79 -18.78 -4.46 4.00
N HIS A 80 -18.55 -4.27 5.31
CA HIS A 80 -18.25 -2.94 5.84
C HIS A 80 -16.81 -2.48 5.55
N MET A 81 -16.75 -1.78 4.41
CA MET A 81 -15.77 -0.85 3.88
C MET A 81 -14.33 -1.34 3.91
N GLY A 82 -13.99 -2.02 2.82
CA GLY A 82 -12.63 -2.04 2.39
C GLY A 82 -12.26 -0.79 1.58
N LEU A 83 -11.05 -0.28 1.79
CA LEU A 83 -10.38 0.53 0.78
C LEU A 83 -10.30 -0.28 -0.50
N GLN A 84 -10.47 0.34 -1.67
CA GLN A 84 -10.53 -0.39 -2.93
C GLN A 84 -9.80 0.37 -4.02
N ILE A 85 -8.91 -0.34 -4.70
CA ILE A 85 -8.15 0.12 -5.85
C ILE A 85 -8.48 -0.83 -7.00
N ASP A 86 -8.88 -0.26 -8.13
CA ASP A 86 -9.10 -1.03 -9.35
C ASP A 86 -7.76 -1.51 -9.92
N ALA A 87 -7.65 -2.82 -10.13
CA ALA A 87 -6.45 -3.48 -10.61
C ALA A 87 -5.94 -2.93 -11.94
N ARG A 88 -6.81 -2.38 -12.81
CA ARG A 88 -6.47 -1.86 -14.14
C ARG A 88 -5.33 -0.84 -14.11
N TYR A 89 -5.21 -0.09 -13.01
CA TYR A 89 -4.18 0.93 -12.84
C TYR A 89 -2.83 0.36 -12.40
N LEU A 90 -2.79 -0.91 -11.98
CA LEU A 90 -1.63 -1.57 -11.38
C LEU A 90 -0.92 -2.53 -12.35
N LEU A 91 -1.64 -3.04 -13.36
CA LEU A 91 -1.18 -4.18 -14.17
C LEU A 91 0.16 -3.97 -14.88
N ALA A 92 0.43 -2.74 -15.36
CA ALA A 92 1.68 -2.43 -16.05
C ALA A 92 2.93 -2.61 -15.16
N SER A 93 2.74 -2.69 -13.84
CA SER A 93 3.82 -2.73 -12.86
C SER A 93 3.75 -3.90 -11.88
N ILE A 94 2.76 -4.80 -11.97
CA ILE A 94 2.47 -5.86 -10.98
C ILE A 94 3.70 -6.59 -10.45
N GLY A 95 4.64 -7.00 -11.32
CA GLY A 95 5.85 -7.73 -10.91
C GLY A 95 6.90 -6.90 -10.15
N ARG A 96 6.58 -5.66 -9.78
CA ARG A 96 7.44 -4.70 -9.09
C ARG A 96 6.69 -3.90 -8.02
N LEU A 97 5.42 -4.22 -7.78
CA LEU A 97 4.61 -3.52 -6.79
C LEU A 97 4.87 -4.06 -5.40
N HIS A 98 4.85 -3.13 -4.46
CA HIS A 98 4.79 -3.38 -3.04
C HIS A 98 3.44 -2.88 -2.53
N LEU A 99 2.92 -3.51 -1.48
CA LEU A 99 1.69 -3.09 -0.82
C LEU A 99 1.87 -3.13 0.69
N GLN A 100 1.32 -2.14 1.39
CA GLN A 100 1.26 -2.12 2.84
C GLN A 100 -0.05 -1.50 3.31
N LEU A 101 -0.59 -2.09 4.39
CA LEU A 101 -1.74 -1.56 5.10
C LEU A 101 -1.27 -0.95 6.43
N THR A 102 -1.56 0.32 6.65
CA THR A 102 -1.36 1.01 7.93
C THR A 102 -2.71 1.36 8.52
N THR A 103 -2.86 1.19 9.83
CA THR A 103 -4.13 1.44 10.53
C THR A 103 -3.89 2.22 11.80
N LYS A 104 -4.86 3.06 12.17
CA LYS A 104 -4.97 3.67 13.48
C LYS A 104 -6.24 3.13 14.13
N SER A 105 -6.09 2.23 15.10
CA SER A 105 -7.21 1.42 15.62
C SER A 105 -6.97 0.87 17.03
N HIS A 106 -8.03 0.35 17.64
CA HIS A 106 -8.00 -0.42 18.88
C HIS A 106 -9.13 -1.46 18.93
N ASP A 107 -9.07 -2.38 19.90
CA ASP A 107 -10.13 -3.36 20.14
C ASP A 107 -11.15 -2.85 21.16
N GLN A 108 -12.08 -3.69 21.65
CA GLN A 108 -13.11 -3.28 22.61
C GLN A 108 -12.57 -2.84 23.99
N GLY A 109 -11.26 -2.95 24.23
CA GLY A 109 -10.58 -2.46 25.42
C GLY A 109 -10.60 -3.38 26.63
N TRP A 110 -11.23 -4.55 26.55
CA TRP A 110 -11.22 -5.56 27.61
C TRP A 110 -11.28 -6.97 27.02
N VAL A 111 -10.66 -7.94 27.71
CA VAL A 111 -10.62 -9.34 27.30
C VAL A 111 -10.71 -10.23 28.54
N ASP A 112 -11.68 -11.15 28.56
CA ASP A 112 -11.90 -12.07 29.69
C ASP A 112 -10.75 -13.08 29.85
N ASN A 113 -10.26 -13.60 28.73
CA ASN A 113 -9.16 -14.57 28.69
C ASN A 113 -8.13 -14.14 27.64
N PRO A 114 -7.05 -13.44 28.03
CA PRO A 114 -6.00 -13.01 27.11
C PRO A 114 -5.33 -14.17 26.35
N ASP A 115 -5.29 -15.36 26.94
CA ASP A 115 -4.70 -16.56 26.31
C ASP A 115 -5.55 -17.12 25.16
N ALA A 116 -6.81 -16.66 25.02
CA ALA A 116 -7.68 -17.02 23.90
C ALA A 116 -7.35 -16.29 22.59
N GLY A 117 -6.40 -15.34 22.62
CA GLY A 117 -5.93 -14.60 21.43
C GLY A 117 -6.72 -13.34 21.10
N ASN A 118 -6.32 -12.68 20.01
CA ASN A 118 -6.99 -11.46 19.51
C ASN A 118 -7.97 -11.80 18.38
N TRP A 119 -9.22 -11.36 18.54
CA TRP A 119 -10.30 -11.58 17.59
C TRP A 119 -10.68 -10.32 16.80
N THR A 120 -9.82 -9.31 16.78
CA THR A 120 -9.90 -8.14 15.89
C THR A 120 -8.63 -8.01 15.07
N TRP A 121 -8.78 -7.91 13.76
CA TRP A 121 -7.65 -7.88 12.83
C TRP A 121 -7.99 -7.16 11.54
N PHE A 122 -6.97 -7.02 10.68
CA PHE A 122 -7.09 -6.44 9.36
C PHE A 122 -6.63 -7.42 8.29
N GLU A 123 -7.20 -7.30 7.10
CA GLU A 123 -6.90 -8.14 5.95
C GLU A 123 -6.78 -7.28 4.71
N VAL A 124 -5.85 -7.66 3.83
CA VAL A 124 -5.87 -7.23 2.42
C VAL A 124 -6.56 -8.32 1.60
N PHE A 125 -7.25 -7.93 0.54
CA PHE A 125 -7.99 -8.86 -0.28
C PHE A 125 -7.93 -8.53 -1.77
N VAL A 126 -8.12 -9.55 -2.60
CA VAL A 126 -8.34 -9.44 -4.03
C VAL A 126 -9.71 -10.03 -4.34
N GLN A 127 -10.60 -9.23 -4.91
CA GLN A 127 -11.93 -9.64 -5.36
C GLN A 127 -11.92 -9.77 -6.89
N LYS A 128 -12.18 -10.97 -7.39
CA LYS A 128 -12.13 -11.27 -8.83
C LYS A 128 -13.30 -10.62 -9.57
N GLY A 129 -13.13 -10.14 -10.80
CA GLY A 129 -14.24 -9.63 -11.63
C GLY A 129 -15.03 -8.46 -11.02
N GLY A 130 -14.44 -7.76 -10.04
CA GLY A 130 -15.02 -6.63 -9.34
C GLY A 130 -16.18 -6.99 -8.41
N TYR A 131 -17.06 -6.01 -8.16
CA TYR A 131 -18.11 -6.04 -7.13
C TYR A 131 -19.15 -7.18 -7.23
N LYS A 132 -19.16 -7.95 -8.33
CA LYS A 132 -20.17 -8.97 -8.60
C LYS A 132 -19.71 -10.39 -8.32
N SER A 133 -18.44 -10.59 -7.98
CA SER A 133 -17.93 -11.93 -7.70
C SER A 133 -17.90 -12.22 -6.21
N ASP A 134 -18.23 -13.47 -5.90
CA ASP A 134 -18.08 -14.06 -4.57
C ASP A 134 -16.65 -14.62 -4.35
N GLU A 135 -15.82 -14.65 -5.40
CA GLU A 135 -14.44 -15.13 -5.32
C GLU A 135 -13.53 -14.04 -4.76
N VAL A 136 -13.10 -14.24 -3.51
CA VAL A 136 -12.25 -13.30 -2.76
C VAL A 136 -11.07 -14.04 -2.13
N TYR A 137 -9.85 -13.59 -2.45
CA TYR A 137 -8.61 -14.04 -1.82
C TYR A 137 -8.24 -13.07 -0.70
N CYS A 138 -7.93 -13.56 0.49
CA CYS A 138 -7.69 -12.73 1.68
C CYS A 138 -6.37 -13.09 2.35
N TRP A 139 -5.62 -12.08 2.77
CA TRP A 139 -4.40 -12.21 3.55
C TRP A 139 -4.49 -11.34 4.80
N LYS A 140 -4.36 -11.97 5.97
CA LYS A 140 -4.32 -11.28 7.25
C LYS A 140 -3.04 -10.45 7.36
N THR A 141 -3.16 -9.19 7.77
CA THR A 141 -2.02 -8.26 7.93
C THR A 141 -1.53 -8.27 9.37
N HIS A 142 -2.36 -7.82 10.31
CA HIS A 142 -2.03 -7.64 11.72
C HIS A 142 -3.29 -7.62 12.59
N ASN A 143 -3.10 -7.79 13.89
CA ASN A 143 -4.16 -7.66 14.89
C ASN A 143 -4.07 -6.30 15.59
N ASN A 144 -5.14 -5.86 16.23
CA ASN A 144 -5.03 -4.77 17.20
C ASN A 144 -4.15 -5.16 18.39
N LYS A 145 -3.78 -4.16 19.21
CA LYS A 145 -3.31 -4.43 20.56
C LYS A 145 -4.46 -4.99 21.39
N LEU A 146 -4.21 -6.12 22.07
CA LEU A 146 -5.22 -6.84 22.86
C LEU A 146 -5.61 -6.06 24.12
N GLY A 147 -6.92 -5.90 24.36
CA GLY A 147 -7.50 -5.31 25.56
C GLY A 147 -7.12 -3.84 25.76
N SER A 148 -7.08 -3.04 24.68
CA SER A 148 -6.67 -1.64 24.72
C SER A 148 -7.79 -0.70 24.29
N TYR A 149 -8.08 0.32 25.11
CA TYR A 149 -8.94 1.44 24.70
C TYR A 149 -8.16 2.53 23.96
N GLU A 150 -6.83 2.47 24.01
CA GLU A 150 -5.98 3.44 23.36
C GLU A 150 -5.79 3.06 21.89
N THR A 151 -6.16 3.98 21.01
CA THR A 151 -5.89 3.88 19.58
C THR A 151 -4.39 3.92 19.34
N SER A 152 -3.90 2.92 18.61
CA SER A 152 -2.50 2.82 18.20
C SER A 152 -2.36 2.80 16.68
N GLU A 153 -1.29 3.42 16.18
CA GLU A 153 -0.86 3.26 14.80
C GLU A 153 -0.12 1.92 14.66
N LEU A 154 -0.54 1.12 13.68
CA LEU A 154 0.00 -0.20 13.40
C LEU A 154 0.29 -0.31 11.91
N GLU A 155 1.51 -0.74 11.61
CA GLU A 155 1.96 -1.04 10.26
C GLU A 155 1.88 -2.54 10.02
N GLY A 156 1.14 -2.93 8.97
CA GLY A 156 1.10 -4.30 8.50
C GLY A 156 2.40 -4.71 7.79
N PRO A 157 2.55 -6.00 7.45
CA PRO A 157 3.66 -6.48 6.65
C PRO A 157 3.65 -5.84 5.25
N ILE A 158 4.83 -5.72 4.65
CA ILE A 158 4.97 -5.32 3.25
C ILE A 158 4.80 -6.57 2.39
N PHE A 159 3.84 -6.52 1.48
CA PHE A 159 3.65 -7.51 0.44
C PHE A 159 4.54 -7.16 -0.74
N ASP A 160 5.70 -7.80 -0.82
CA ASP A 160 6.70 -7.57 -1.85
C ASP A 160 6.26 -8.10 -3.25
N PRO A 161 7.01 -7.81 -4.33
CA PRO A 161 6.62 -8.22 -5.67
C PRO A 161 6.54 -9.73 -5.93
N VAL A 162 7.11 -10.56 -5.05
CA VAL A 162 7.04 -12.03 -5.18
C VAL A 162 5.88 -12.62 -4.37
N HIS A 163 5.18 -11.79 -3.59
CA HIS A 163 4.06 -12.25 -2.78
C HIS A 163 2.90 -12.77 -3.66
N PRO A 164 2.25 -13.89 -3.30
CA PRO A 164 1.17 -14.48 -4.09
C PRO A 164 -0.06 -13.59 -4.33
N ILE A 165 -0.21 -12.49 -3.58
CA ILE A 165 -1.31 -11.53 -3.79
C ILE A 165 -1.35 -11.03 -5.25
N TRP A 166 -0.17 -10.83 -5.84
CA TRP A 166 -0.02 -10.31 -7.19
C TRP A 166 -0.39 -11.33 -8.27
N SER A 167 -0.24 -12.63 -8.00
CA SER A 167 -0.62 -13.68 -8.96
C SER A 167 -2.12 -13.91 -9.05
N HIS A 168 -2.90 -13.35 -8.12
CA HIS A 168 -4.36 -13.45 -8.10
C HIS A 168 -5.04 -12.25 -8.78
N LEU A 169 -4.26 -11.27 -9.23
CA LEU A 169 -4.72 -9.99 -9.72
C LEU A 169 -4.79 -9.99 -11.25
N ASP A 170 -5.98 -9.76 -11.81
CA ASP A 170 -6.25 -9.63 -13.24
C ASP A 170 -6.94 -8.30 -13.57
N VAL A 171 -7.08 -8.02 -14.87
CA VAL A 171 -7.84 -6.87 -15.38
C VAL A 171 -9.28 -6.91 -14.87
N GLY A 172 -9.70 -5.83 -14.20
CA GLY A 172 -11.07 -5.68 -13.70
C GLY A 172 -11.28 -6.23 -12.28
N ASP A 173 -10.25 -6.76 -11.65
CA ASP A 173 -10.27 -7.12 -10.23
C ASP A 173 -10.16 -5.88 -9.34
N ILE A 174 -10.50 -6.08 -8.07
CA ILE A 174 -10.34 -5.06 -7.03
C ILE A 174 -9.34 -5.58 -6.01
N ILE A 175 -8.36 -4.76 -5.66
CA ILE A 175 -7.52 -4.98 -4.49
C ILE A 175 -7.94 -4.02 -3.39
N GLY A 176 -8.03 -4.52 -2.16
CA GLY A 176 -8.52 -3.73 -1.06
C GLY A 176 -8.04 -4.18 0.30
N ALA A 177 -8.49 -3.49 1.34
CA ALA A 177 -8.17 -3.82 2.72
C ALA A 177 -9.37 -3.60 3.62
N ARG A 178 -9.65 -4.49 4.58
CA ARG A 178 -10.83 -4.44 5.47
C ARG A 178 -10.47 -4.72 6.93
N ALA A 179 -11.30 -4.23 7.84
CA ALA A 179 -11.25 -4.56 9.26
C ALA A 179 -12.17 -5.73 9.59
N LYS A 180 -11.79 -6.52 10.61
CA LYS A 180 -12.51 -7.71 11.06
C LYS A 180 -12.62 -7.72 12.59
N ALA A 181 -13.73 -8.24 13.06
CA ALA A 181 -13.96 -8.64 14.44
C ALA A 181 -14.69 -9.99 14.44
N SER A 182 -14.36 -10.88 15.37
CA SER A 182 -15.03 -12.17 15.54
C SER A 182 -15.51 -12.37 16.95
N PHE A 183 -16.60 -13.12 17.06
CA PHE A 183 -17.37 -13.37 18.27
C PHE A 183 -18.17 -12.17 18.77
N VAL A 184 -19.30 -12.50 19.41
CA VAL A 184 -20.16 -11.52 20.05
C VAL A 184 -19.37 -10.82 21.17
N GLY A 185 -19.46 -9.49 21.22
CA GLY A 185 -18.78 -8.67 22.22
C GLY A 185 -17.44 -8.09 21.75
N TRP A 186 -16.85 -8.62 20.68
CA TRP A 186 -15.65 -8.03 20.08
C TRP A 186 -16.00 -6.92 19.10
N VAL A 187 -15.24 -5.84 19.17
CA VAL A 187 -15.38 -4.67 18.31
C VAL A 187 -14.01 -4.20 17.86
N ASN A 188 -13.84 -3.99 16.57
CA ASN A 188 -12.65 -3.35 16.00
C ASN A 188 -12.99 -1.89 15.72
N HIS A 189 -12.42 -0.96 16.49
CA HIS A 189 -12.58 0.47 16.32
C HIS A 189 -11.46 1.01 15.45
N VAL A 190 -11.82 1.58 14.30
CA VAL A 190 -10.86 2.08 13.30
C VAL A 190 -11.04 3.58 13.19
N GLU A 191 -10.01 4.34 13.53
CA GLU A 191 -9.96 5.78 13.28
C GLU A 191 -9.51 6.07 11.85
N GLU A 192 -8.51 5.32 11.38
CA GLU A 192 -7.94 5.48 10.05
C GLU A 192 -7.44 4.14 9.50
N MET A 193 -7.62 3.93 8.22
CA MET A 193 -7.00 2.86 7.45
C MET A 193 -6.43 3.46 6.17
N LYS A 194 -5.17 3.12 5.87
CA LYS A 194 -4.44 3.59 4.69
C LYS A 194 -3.82 2.39 3.97
N LEU A 195 -4.22 2.18 2.73
CA LEU A 195 -3.66 1.19 1.82
C LEU A 195 -2.76 1.90 0.82
N GLU A 196 -1.46 1.61 0.89
CA GLU A 196 -0.48 2.16 -0.03
C GLU A 196 0.05 1.05 -0.93
N ILE A 197 -0.03 1.27 -2.24
CA ILE A 197 0.58 0.42 -3.26
C ILE A 197 1.61 1.26 -4.00
N TRP A 198 2.85 0.79 -4.08
CA TRP A 198 3.92 1.57 -4.70
C TRP A 198 4.87 0.74 -5.54
N GLU A 199 5.48 1.42 -6.51
CA GLU A 199 6.61 0.95 -7.27
C GLU A 199 7.86 1.77 -6.87
N PRO A 200 8.95 1.12 -6.40
CA PRO A 200 10.22 1.79 -6.21
C PRO A 200 10.73 2.42 -7.52
N PHE A 201 11.34 3.59 -7.43
CA PHE A 201 11.95 4.23 -8.59
C PHE A 201 13.14 3.42 -9.09
N ASP A 202 13.11 3.04 -10.37
CA ASP A 202 14.21 2.33 -11.02
C ASP A 202 14.98 3.26 -11.97
N PRO A 203 16.19 3.72 -11.59
CA PRO A 203 16.98 4.61 -12.44
C PRO A 203 17.47 3.95 -13.74
N THR A 204 17.33 2.63 -13.88
CA THR A 204 17.79 1.88 -15.07
C THR A 204 16.76 1.84 -16.19
N ARG A 205 15.52 2.27 -15.94
CA ARG A 205 14.37 2.04 -16.85
C ARG A 205 14.42 2.79 -18.18
N PHE A 206 15.15 3.89 -18.27
CA PHE A 206 15.29 4.74 -19.49
C PHE A 206 16.75 5.03 -19.85
N CYS A 207 17.60 4.08 -19.50
CA CYS A 207 19.05 4.17 -19.56
C CYS A 207 19.62 3.50 -20.81
#